data_AF-A0A7C2TYL5-F1
#
_entry.id   AF-A0A7C2TYL5-F1
#
_cell.length_a   1.000
_cell.length_b   1.000
_cell.length_c   1.000
_cell.angle_alpha   90.00
_cell.angle_beta   90.00
_cell.angle_gamma   90.00
#
_symmetry.space_group_name_H-M   'P 1'
#
loop_
_entity.id
_entity.type
_entity.pdbx_description
1 polymer ?
#
loop_
_entity_poly.entity_id
_entity_poly.type
_entity_poly.pdbx_seq_one_letter_code
_entity_poly.pdbx_strand_id
1 'polypeptide(L)'
;MDVTKFPIDGILAQIQQEDEESFRGALSILQSMQFHGRREAGIFLMGFLANLPDDWEKRIEVVKALKGFHTPGCANLLFSEMKRVKSSNTTRRYLNSVLEALADMPLHLIESGFEELIEDKSFSYRMKNKFESMLEQP
;
A
#
# COMPACT_ATOMS: atom_id res chain seq x y z
N MET A 1 -8.62 -14.00 -20.52
CA MET A 1 -7.37 -14.70 -20.18
C MET A 1 -7.40 -14.98 -18.68
N ASP A 2 -7.15 -16.21 -18.25
CA ASP A 2 -7.29 -16.60 -16.84
C ASP A 2 -5.99 -16.33 -16.08
N VAL A 3 -5.91 -15.16 -15.43
CA VAL A 3 -4.71 -14.72 -14.68
C VAL A 3 -4.40 -15.62 -13.49
N THR A 4 -5.36 -16.42 -13.01
CA THR A 4 -5.15 -17.30 -11.84
C THR A 4 -4.21 -18.46 -12.14
N LYS A 5 -4.00 -18.78 -13.42
CA LYS A 5 -3.16 -19.90 -13.89
C LYS A 5 -1.74 -19.50 -14.29
N PHE A 6 -1.41 -18.21 -14.27
CA PHE A 6 -0.08 -17.76 -14.66
C PHE A 6 0.94 -18.01 -13.54
N PRO A 7 2.13 -18.56 -13.86
CA PRO A 7 3.23 -18.64 -12.90
C PRO A 7 3.64 -17.23 -12.51
N ILE A 8 3.82 -17.01 -11.20
CA ILE A 8 4.14 -15.69 -10.67
C ILE A 8 5.55 -15.26 -11.10
N ASP A 9 6.47 -16.22 -11.27
CA ASP A 9 7.89 -16.00 -11.57
C ASP A 9 8.14 -15.14 -12.80
N GLY A 10 7.33 -15.32 -13.86
CA GLY A 10 7.44 -14.52 -15.08
C GLY A 10 7.08 -13.05 -14.87
N ILE A 11 6.14 -12.77 -13.97
CA ILE A 11 5.73 -11.41 -13.60
C ILE A 11 6.76 -10.78 -12.67
N LEU A 12 7.37 -11.59 -11.79
CA LEU A 12 8.44 -11.13 -10.90
C LEU A 12 9.65 -10.63 -11.71
N ALA A 13 9.99 -11.32 -12.80
CA ALA A 13 11.07 -10.91 -13.70
C ALA A 13 10.77 -9.57 -14.40
N GLN A 14 9.51 -9.28 -14.75
CA GLN A 14 9.12 -8.02 -15.39
C GLN A 14 9.23 -6.83 -14.44
N ILE A 15 8.96 -7.00 -13.15
CA ILE A 15 9.11 -5.95 -12.14
C ILE A 15 10.57 -5.51 -11.98
N GLN A 16 11.52 -6.39 -12.31
CA GLN A 16 12.95 -6.09 -12.27
C GLN A 16 13.46 -5.38 -13.54
N GLN A 17 12.63 -5.27 -14.58
CA GLN A 17 12.99 -4.53 -15.79
C GLN A 17 12.91 -3.02 -15.52
N GLU A 18 13.82 -2.24 -16.11
CA GLU A 18 13.91 -0.80 -15.87
C GLU A 18 12.82 0.02 -16.58
N ASP A 19 11.96 -0.61 -17.39
CA ASP A 19 10.94 0.10 -18.14
C ASP A 19 9.65 0.30 -17.33
N GLU A 20 9.16 1.54 -17.33
CA GLU A 20 8.02 1.98 -16.52
C GLU A 20 6.70 1.32 -16.94
N GLU A 21 6.54 1.01 -18.22
CA GLU A 21 5.33 0.39 -18.76
C GLU A 21 5.19 -1.07 -18.32
N SER A 22 6.25 -1.88 -18.44
CA SER A 22 6.25 -3.27 -17.96
C SER A 22 6.15 -3.32 -16.45
N PHE A 23 6.77 -2.39 -15.72
CA PHE A 23 6.60 -2.29 -14.28
C PHE A 23 5.13 -2.10 -13.88
N ARG A 24 4.45 -1.10 -14.46
CA ARG A 24 3.03 -0.84 -14.20
C ARG A 24 2.14 -2.00 -14.65
N GLY A 25 2.44 -2.59 -15.81
CA GLY A 25 1.74 -3.76 -16.33
C GLY A 25 1.82 -4.95 -15.37
N ALA A 26 3.02 -5.24 -14.86
CA ALA A 26 3.24 -6.32 -13.91
C ALA A 26 2.50 -6.09 -12.58
N LEU A 27 2.53 -4.86 -12.05
CA LEU A 27 1.77 -4.50 -10.84
C LEU A 27 0.25 -4.67 -11.04
N SER A 28 -0.29 -4.27 -12.19
CA SER A 28 -1.70 -4.45 -12.54
C SER A 28 -2.10 -5.93 -12.58
N ILE A 29 -1.22 -6.79 -13.13
CA ILE A 29 -1.44 -8.24 -13.15
C ILE A 29 -1.44 -8.81 -11.72
N LEU A 30 -0.48 -8.42 -10.87
CA LEU A 30 -0.42 -8.88 -9.48
C LEU A 30 -1.63 -8.43 -8.66
N GLN A 31 -2.07 -7.19 -8.85
CA GLN A 31 -3.30 -6.69 -8.22
C GLN A 31 -4.51 -7.52 -8.67
N SER A 32 -4.63 -7.81 -9.96
CA SER A 32 -5.70 -8.66 -10.48
C SER A 32 -5.64 -10.07 -9.87
N MET A 33 -4.45 -10.68 -9.77
CA MET A 33 -4.27 -11.99 -9.14
C MET A 33 -4.76 -11.99 -7.68
N GLN A 34 -4.36 -11.00 -6.88
CA GLN A 34 -4.79 -10.94 -5.47
C GLN A 34 -6.30 -10.76 -5.36
N PHE A 35 -6.89 -9.92 -6.22
CA PHE A 35 -8.33 -9.66 -6.23
C PHE A 35 -9.13 -10.94 -6.54
N HIS A 36 -8.57 -11.83 -7.38
CA HIS A 36 -9.14 -13.14 -7.68
C HIS A 36 -8.74 -14.24 -6.68
N GLY A 37 -8.23 -13.86 -5.49
CA GLY A 37 -7.98 -14.78 -4.37
C GLY A 37 -6.57 -15.37 -4.30
N ARG A 38 -5.64 -15.00 -5.19
CA ARG A 38 -4.24 -15.43 -5.11
C ARG A 38 -3.45 -14.59 -4.11
N ARG A 39 -3.56 -14.95 -2.84
CA ARG A 39 -2.98 -14.23 -1.70
C ARG A 39 -1.46 -14.05 -1.79
N GLU A 40 -0.76 -14.98 -2.42
CA GLU A 40 0.68 -14.91 -2.67
C GLU A 40 1.10 -13.67 -3.48
N ALA A 41 0.23 -13.16 -4.37
CA ALA A 41 0.50 -11.93 -5.12
C ALA A 41 0.50 -10.70 -4.20
N GLY A 42 -0.46 -10.62 -3.27
CA GLY A 42 -0.49 -9.56 -2.26
C GLY A 42 0.68 -9.64 -1.28
N ILE A 43 1.06 -10.85 -0.86
CA ILE A 43 2.26 -11.08 -0.02
C ILE A 43 3.52 -10.62 -0.75
N PHE A 44 3.64 -10.94 -2.04
CA PHE A 44 4.76 -10.47 -2.86
C PHE A 44 4.80 -8.94 -2.91
N LEU A 45 3.68 -8.28 -3.22
CA LEU A 45 3.59 -6.82 -3.26
C LEU A 45 3.99 -6.16 -1.93
N MET A 46 3.58 -6.75 -0.80
CA MET A 46 4.00 -6.29 0.53
C MET A 46 5.53 -6.40 0.72
N GLY A 47 6.09 -7.58 0.40
CA GLY A 47 7.54 -7.79 0.47
C GLY A 47 8.31 -6.87 -0.46
N PHE A 48 7.77 -6.62 -1.64
CA PHE A 48 8.35 -5.71 -2.62
C PHE A 48 8.36 -4.26 -2.13
N LEU A 49 7.25 -3.76 -1.57
CA LEU A 49 7.18 -2.43 -0.96
C LEU A 49 8.21 -2.25 0.16
N ALA A 50 8.34 -3.26 1.03
CA ALA A 50 9.26 -3.22 2.16
C ALA A 50 10.75 -3.15 1.73
N ASN A 51 11.09 -3.71 0.57
CA ASN A 51 12.46 -3.75 0.06
C ASN A 51 12.78 -2.66 -0.99
N LEU A 52 11.77 -1.91 -1.45
CA LEU A 52 11.97 -0.87 -2.44
C LEU A 52 12.81 0.27 -1.82
N PRO A 53 13.78 0.88 -2.54
CA PRO A 53 14.41 2.11 -2.07
C PRO A 53 13.37 3.24 -1.94
N ASP A 54 13.76 4.39 -1.40
CA ASP A 54 12.90 5.59 -1.28
C ASP A 54 12.66 6.28 -2.65
N ASP A 55 12.26 5.49 -3.64
CA ASP A 55 11.70 5.91 -4.93
C ASP A 55 10.19 6.10 -4.74
N TRP A 56 9.77 7.35 -4.54
CA TRP A 56 8.39 7.66 -4.18
C TRP A 56 7.39 7.35 -5.28
N GLU A 57 7.75 7.49 -6.55
CA GLU A 57 6.83 7.17 -7.65
C GLU A 57 6.61 5.66 -7.73
N LYS A 58 7.68 4.85 -7.65
CA LYS A 58 7.52 3.39 -7.62
C LYS A 58 6.76 2.91 -6.39
N ARG A 59 7.06 3.47 -5.21
CA ARG A 59 6.35 3.15 -3.97
C ARG A 59 4.86 3.48 -4.05
N ILE A 60 4.48 4.61 -4.66
CA ILE A 60 3.08 4.96 -4.92
C ILE A 60 2.39 3.89 -5.76
N GLU A 61 3.00 3.45 -6.86
CA GLU A 61 2.40 2.44 -7.74
C GLU A 61 2.22 1.10 -7.02
N VAL A 62 3.18 0.69 -6.19
CA VAL A 62 3.05 -0.54 -5.39
C VAL A 62 1.93 -0.41 -4.33
N VAL A 63 1.83 0.74 -3.65
CA VAL A 63 0.73 0.99 -2.70
C VAL A 63 -0.63 0.96 -3.38
N LYS A 64 -0.75 1.51 -4.60
CA LYS A 64 -1.98 1.41 -5.38
C LYS A 64 -2.32 -0.04 -5.73
N ALA A 65 -1.32 -0.86 -6.08
CA ALA A 65 -1.50 -2.28 -6.37
C ALA A 65 -1.94 -3.09 -5.14
N LEU A 66 -1.63 -2.63 -3.93
CA LEU A 66 -2.10 -3.23 -2.67
C LEU A 66 -3.57 -2.90 -2.32
N LYS A 67 -4.24 -1.98 -3.03
CA LYS A 67 -5.68 -1.72 -2.81
C LYS A 67 -6.51 -3.00 -2.99
N GLY A 68 -7.49 -3.20 -2.11
CA GLY A 68 -8.27 -4.43 -2.02
C GLY A 68 -7.58 -5.59 -1.26
N PHE A 69 -6.31 -5.48 -0.85
CA PHE A 69 -5.63 -6.52 -0.07
C PHE A 69 -5.84 -6.35 1.44
N HIS A 70 -7.07 -6.59 1.88
CA HIS A 70 -7.51 -6.31 3.25
C HIS A 70 -7.04 -7.40 4.22
N THR A 71 -5.79 -7.29 4.68
CA THR A 71 -5.22 -8.19 5.69
C THR A 71 -4.56 -7.39 6.82
N PRO A 72 -4.53 -7.92 8.06
CA PRO A 72 -3.85 -7.26 9.17
C PRO A 72 -2.37 -6.94 8.87
N GLY A 73 -1.68 -7.85 8.17
CA GLY A 73 -0.29 -7.64 7.76
C GLY A 73 -0.12 -6.45 6.81
N CYS A 74 -1.03 -6.30 5.84
CA CYS A 74 -0.99 -5.17 4.91
C CYS A 74 -1.27 -3.84 5.63
N ALA A 75 -2.28 -3.81 6.51
CA ALA A 75 -2.58 -2.63 7.33
C ALA A 75 -1.35 -2.23 8.17
N ASN A 76 -0.76 -3.17 8.90
CA ASN A 76 0.43 -2.93 9.73
C ASN A 76 1.62 -2.40 8.92
N LEU A 77 1.85 -2.94 7.73
CA LEU A 77 2.88 -2.45 6.82
C LEU A 77 2.64 -0.99 6.43
N LEU A 78 1.40 -0.65 6.01
CA LEU A 78 1.04 0.71 5.62
C LEU A 78 1.14 1.71 6.78
N PHE A 79 0.70 1.33 7.99
CA PHE A 79 0.91 2.15 9.19
C PHE A 79 2.40 2.34 9.53
N SER A 80 3.22 1.31 9.33
CA SER A 80 4.66 1.43 9.53
C SER A 80 5.29 2.45 8.57
N GLU A 81 4.79 2.55 7.34
CA GLU A 81 5.22 3.56 6.38
C GLU A 81 4.81 4.97 6.79
N MET A 82 3.60 5.14 7.34
CA MET A 82 3.15 6.43 7.89
C MET A 82 4.08 6.93 9.02
N LYS A 83 4.56 6.03 9.87
CA LYS A 83 5.50 6.36 10.96
C LYS A 83 6.93 6.57 10.48
N ARG A 84 7.38 5.77 9.50
CA ARG A 84 8.75 5.81 8.96
C ARG A 84 9.00 7.08 8.14
N VAL A 85 8.05 7.46 7.28
CA VAL A 85 8.26 8.51 6.28
C VAL A 85 7.84 9.87 6.83
N LYS A 86 8.83 10.75 7.03
CA LYS A 86 8.57 12.14 7.44
C LYS A 86 7.78 12.88 6.37
N SER A 87 6.70 13.54 6.78
CA SER A 87 5.89 14.38 5.90
C SER A 87 6.67 15.61 5.41
N SER A 88 6.90 15.69 4.11
CA SER A 88 7.52 16.82 3.41
C SER A 88 6.74 17.10 2.12
N ASN A 89 7.13 18.13 1.37
CA ASN A 89 6.53 18.38 0.06
C ASN A 89 6.75 17.23 -0.93
N THR A 90 7.88 16.50 -0.82
CA THR A 90 8.23 15.42 -1.74
C THR A 90 7.57 14.08 -1.36
N THR A 91 7.31 13.84 -0.07
CA THR A 91 6.71 12.58 0.40
C THR A 91 5.19 12.66 0.54
N ARG A 92 4.59 13.85 0.45
CA ARG A 92 3.14 14.05 0.62
C ARG A 92 2.28 13.20 -0.31
N ARG A 93 2.67 13.07 -1.59
CA ARG A 93 1.94 12.24 -2.56
C ARG A 93 1.97 10.77 -2.15
N TYR A 94 3.12 10.28 -1.69
CA TYR A 94 3.26 8.92 -1.19
C TYR A 94 2.41 8.66 0.05
N LEU A 95 2.54 9.50 1.08
CA LEU A 95 1.74 9.38 2.31
C LEU A 95 0.23 9.46 2.05
N ASN A 96 -0.20 10.28 1.10
CA ASN A 96 -1.61 10.31 0.68
C ASN A 96 -2.05 8.99 0.02
N SER A 97 -1.21 8.40 -0.84
CA SER A 97 -1.49 7.09 -1.43
C SER A 97 -1.61 5.99 -0.37
N VAL A 98 -0.75 6.03 0.66
CA VAL A 98 -0.82 5.11 1.80
C VAL A 98 -2.13 5.30 2.56
N LEU A 99 -2.51 6.55 2.83
CA LEU A 99 -3.78 6.85 3.51
C LEU A 99 -5.01 6.41 2.71
N GLU A 100 -5.00 6.59 1.40
CA GLU A 100 -6.09 6.10 0.55
C GLU A 100 -6.18 4.57 0.54
N ALA A 101 -5.05 3.86 0.60
CA ALA A 101 -5.05 2.41 0.68
C ALA A 101 -5.54 1.91 2.06
N LEU A 102 -5.21 2.62 3.14
CA LEU A 102 -5.74 2.33 4.48
C LEU A 102 -7.25 2.63 4.56
N ALA A 103 -7.71 3.73 3.99
CA ALA A 103 -9.13 4.11 4.01
C ALA A 103 -10.04 3.15 3.24
N ASP A 104 -9.49 2.37 2.31
CA ASP A 104 -10.23 1.32 1.58
C ASP A 104 -10.44 0.05 2.41
N MET A 105 -9.78 -0.09 3.57
CA MET A 105 -9.84 -1.30 4.39
C MET A 105 -11.02 -1.28 5.37
N PRO A 106 -11.54 -2.47 5.76
CA PRO A 106 -12.53 -2.59 6.83
C PRO A 106 -12.04 -1.98 8.15
N LEU A 107 -12.94 -1.27 8.85
CA LEU A 107 -12.64 -0.52 10.08
C LEU A 107 -11.84 -1.34 11.12
N HIS A 108 -12.23 -2.59 11.37
CA HIS A 108 -11.57 -3.46 12.35
C HIS A 108 -10.09 -3.76 12.06
N LEU A 109 -9.60 -3.50 10.84
CA LEU A 109 -8.18 -3.64 10.49
C LEU A 109 -7.37 -2.35 10.70
N ILE A 110 -8.04 -1.20 10.76
CA ILE A 110 -7.40 0.12 10.72
C ILE A 110 -7.63 0.95 11.97
N GLU A 111 -8.64 0.62 12.77
CA GLU A 111 -9.07 1.38 13.94
C GLU A 111 -7.92 1.66 14.91
N SER A 112 -7.32 0.61 15.46
CA SER A 112 -6.22 0.71 16.42
C SER A 112 -4.97 1.40 15.85
N GLY A 113 -4.70 1.21 14.56
CA GLY A 113 -3.57 1.85 13.91
C GLY A 113 -3.75 3.36 13.77
N PHE A 114 -4.96 3.83 13.44
CA PHE A 114 -5.25 5.25 13.38
C PHE A 114 -5.31 5.89 14.76
N GLU A 115 -5.88 5.21 15.77
CA GLU A 115 -5.82 5.66 17.18
C GLU A 115 -4.38 5.93 17.62
N GLU A 116 -3.46 5.01 17.34
CA GLU A 116 -2.04 5.18 17.68
C GLU A 116 -1.40 6.39 16.94
N LEU A 117 -1.73 6.59 15.66
CA LEU A 117 -1.24 7.75 14.91
C LEU A 117 -1.82 9.08 15.41
N ILE A 118 -3.05 9.09 15.93
CA ILE A 118 -3.68 10.27 16.54
C ILE A 118 -2.96 10.64 17.84
N GLU A 119 -2.53 9.66 18.63
CA GLU A 119 -1.78 9.90 19.86
C GLU A 119 -0.33 10.36 19.60
N ASP A 120 0.26 9.96 18.46
CA ASP A 120 1.63 10.30 18.10
C ASP A 120 1.81 11.81 17.90
N LYS A 121 2.70 12.41 18.71
CA LYS A 121 2.99 13.86 18.73
C LYS A 121 3.77 14.34 17.51
N SER A 122 4.31 13.44 16.69
CA SER A 122 5.05 13.77 15.48
C SER A 122 4.15 14.27 14.33
N PHE A 123 2.87 13.91 14.36
CA PHE A 123 1.91 14.35 13.34
C PHE A 123 1.30 15.71 13.67
N SER A 124 1.17 16.54 12.64
CA SER A 124 0.44 17.81 12.72
C SER A 124 -1.03 17.60 13.05
N TYR A 125 -1.66 18.56 13.73
CA TYR A 125 -3.09 18.57 14.01
C TYR A 125 -3.94 18.28 12.76
N ARG A 126 -3.61 18.90 11.62
CA ARG A 126 -4.31 18.68 10.34
C ARG A 126 -4.29 17.20 9.90
N MET A 127 -3.20 16.49 10.14
CA MET A 127 -3.08 15.08 9.78
C MET A 127 -3.87 14.20 10.76
N LYS A 128 -3.86 14.54 12.05
CA LYS A 128 -4.66 13.85 13.07
C LYS A 128 -6.16 13.96 12.78
N ASN A 129 -6.64 15.14 12.42
CA ASN A 129 -8.04 15.31 11.97
C ASN A 129 -8.37 14.44 10.75
N LYS A 130 -7.41 14.23 9.85
CA LYS A 130 -7.59 13.32 8.71
C LYS A 130 -7.71 11.87 9.18
N PHE A 131 -6.90 11.45 10.16
CA PHE A 131 -6.98 10.12 10.75
C PHE A 131 -8.32 9.90 11.48
N GLU A 132 -8.74 10.86 12.30
CA GLU A 132 -10.05 10.85 12.98
C GLU A 132 -11.20 10.69 11.97
N SER A 133 -11.18 11.45 10.87
CA SER A 133 -12.20 11.34 9.82
C SER A 133 -12.23 9.98 9.09
N MET A 134 -11.18 9.15 9.22
CA MET A 134 -11.20 7.77 8.71
C MET A 134 -11.90 6.82 9.66
N LEU A 135 -11.92 7.12 10.96
CA LEU A 135 -12.61 6.33 11.99
C LEU A 135 -14.12 6.61 12.05
N GLU A 136 -14.54 7.78 11.55
CA GLU A 136 -15.94 8.21 11.54
C GLU A 136 -16.74 7.72 10.32
N GLN A 137 -16.10 7.03 9.37
CA GLN A 137 -16.77 6.52 8.17
C GLN A 137 -17.60 5.27 8.49
N PRO A 138 -18.88 5.22 8.08
CA PRO A 138 -19.80 4.12 8.38
C PRO A 138 -19.50 2.82 7.65
#